data_AF-K5W7N0-F1
#
_entry.id   AF-K5W7N0-F1
#
_cell.length_a   1.000
_cell.length_b   1.000
_cell.length_c   1.000
_cell.angle_alpha   90.00
_cell.angle_beta   90.00
_cell.angle_gamma   90.00
#
_symmetry.space_group_name_H-M   'P 1'
#
loop_
_entity.id
_entity.type
_entity.pdbx_description
1 polymer ?
#
loop_
_entity_poly.entity_id
_entity_poly.type
_entity_poly.pdbx_seq_one_letter_code
_entity_poly.pdbx_strand_id
1 'polypeptide(L)'
;MAPEILDPARFDLQHMRHTPESDIHPFAMCVWTIFDGNAPFHDYPAIKATFAIIEGERPPQHTTMHPLPLPLWSLLNLCWKERPRDRLSSPDLYLRLRCMFQPVNRLRTSLPPTVRNLASVYTGVERLVPQIIYRPPKARQLAGTNASPIMFNVLGQRGCGINCLDALNERFSELQNSNDIIECYGCMALRIMPWSVSIHFHSGTTWADLAMRVSSYTQTFLDESLTKYLGPDTRWRLGPGAITLFDLELVGLQPVAVRDWQVHFRVRQVVPLAA
;
A
#
# COMPACT_ATOMS: atom_id res chain seq x y z
N MET A 1 7.95 -13.81 28.16
CA MET A 1 7.19 -12.77 28.89
C MET A 1 8.04 -11.50 28.96
N ALA A 2 7.44 -10.35 29.28
CA ALA A 2 8.16 -9.10 29.50
C ALA A 2 8.78 -9.05 30.92
N PRO A 3 9.90 -8.33 31.14
CA PRO A 3 10.60 -8.33 32.42
C PRO A 3 9.76 -7.80 33.59
N GLU A 4 8.94 -6.77 33.40
CA GLU A 4 8.05 -6.20 34.42
C GLU A 4 6.89 -7.11 34.81
N ILE A 5 6.62 -8.12 33.99
CA ILE A 5 5.63 -9.16 34.28
C ILE A 5 6.28 -10.27 35.11
N LEU A 6 7.58 -10.52 34.91
CA LEU A 6 8.34 -11.54 35.62
C LEU A 6 8.83 -11.05 36.99
N ASP A 7 9.18 -9.76 37.10
CA ASP A 7 9.60 -9.11 38.35
C ASP A 7 9.00 -7.69 38.45
N PRO A 8 7.74 -7.55 38.91
CA PRO A 8 7.06 -6.26 39.02
C PRO A 8 7.79 -5.27 39.95
N ALA A 9 8.47 -5.78 40.99
CA ALA A 9 9.12 -4.94 41.99
C ALA A 9 10.27 -4.13 41.40
N ARG A 10 11.03 -4.69 40.44
CA ARG A 10 12.09 -3.95 39.71
C ARG A 10 11.58 -2.78 38.88
N PHE A 11 10.27 -2.73 38.63
CA PHE A 11 9.62 -1.71 37.81
C PHE A 11 8.70 -0.79 38.61
N ASP A 12 8.86 -0.76 39.93
CA ASP A 12 8.05 0.06 40.85
C ASP A 12 6.55 -0.29 40.82
N LEU A 13 6.22 -1.55 40.48
CA LEU A 13 4.85 -2.06 40.44
C LEU A 13 4.56 -2.91 41.68
N GLN A 14 3.43 -2.64 42.35
CA GLN A 14 3.00 -3.42 43.52
C GLN A 14 2.52 -4.83 43.16
N HIS A 15 1.98 -5.01 41.94
CA HIS A 15 1.42 -6.26 41.46
C HIS A 15 1.72 -6.43 39.97
N MET A 16 1.76 -7.68 39.51
CA MET A 16 1.82 -8.04 38.10
C MET A 16 0.63 -7.42 37.35
N ARG A 17 0.90 -6.66 36.29
CA ARG A 17 -0.13 -6.01 35.47
C ARG A 17 0.21 -6.12 34.00
N HIS A 18 -0.66 -6.79 33.25
CA HIS A 18 -0.58 -6.80 31.79
C HIS A 18 -0.99 -5.43 31.23
N THR A 19 -0.19 -4.93 30.30
CA THR A 19 -0.45 -3.74 29.50
C THR A 19 -0.16 -4.02 28.03
N PRO A 20 -0.66 -3.19 27.09
CA PRO A 20 -0.31 -3.34 25.68
C PRO A 20 1.21 -3.37 25.45
N GLU A 21 1.98 -2.55 26.17
CA GLU A 21 3.45 -2.49 26.07
C GLU A 21 4.12 -3.77 26.62
N SER A 22 3.47 -4.45 27.58
CA SER A 22 3.93 -5.75 28.07
C SER A 22 3.77 -6.87 27.04
N ASP A 23 2.83 -6.73 26.08
CA ASP A 23 2.63 -7.68 24.98
C ASP A 23 3.61 -7.46 23.81
N ILE A 24 4.12 -6.23 23.65
CA ILE A 24 5.10 -5.88 22.60
C ILE A 24 6.42 -6.64 22.76
N HIS A 25 6.86 -6.85 23.99
CA HIS A 25 8.10 -7.56 24.28
C HIS A 25 8.06 -9.05 23.85
N PRO A 26 7.10 -9.88 24.31
CA PRO A 26 6.98 -11.26 23.86
C PRO A 26 6.60 -11.36 22.37
N PHE A 27 5.90 -10.38 21.79
CA PHE A 27 5.70 -10.34 20.34
C PHE A 27 7.04 -10.35 19.58
N ALA A 28 7.99 -9.50 19.97
CA ALA A 28 9.29 -9.45 19.31
C ALA A 28 10.11 -10.74 19.53
N MET A 29 9.94 -11.41 20.66
CA MET A 29 10.48 -12.76 20.89
C MET A 29 9.91 -13.76 19.88
N CYS A 30 8.58 -13.75 19.65
CA CYS A 30 7.95 -14.61 18.64
C CYS A 30 8.46 -14.35 17.23
N VAL A 31 8.64 -13.07 16.84
CA VAL A 31 9.21 -12.73 15.53
C VAL A 31 10.63 -13.28 15.40
N TRP A 32 11.46 -13.13 16.43
CA TRP A 32 12.81 -13.69 16.41
C TRP A 32 12.80 -15.23 16.26
N THR A 33 11.93 -15.93 16.99
CA THR A 33 11.73 -17.39 16.89
C THR A 33 11.42 -17.84 15.47
N ILE A 34 10.66 -17.08 14.70
CA ILE A 34 10.31 -17.44 13.32
C ILE A 34 11.58 -17.51 12.44
N PHE A 35 12.57 -16.65 12.69
CA PHE A 35 13.83 -16.63 11.93
C PHE A 35 14.88 -17.59 12.48
N ASP A 36 14.88 -17.84 13.79
CA ASP A 36 15.80 -18.78 14.42
C ASP A 36 15.38 -20.24 14.28
N GLY A 37 14.07 -20.52 14.25
CA GLY A 37 13.53 -21.88 14.26
C GLY A 37 13.46 -22.50 15.65
N ASN A 38 14.22 -22.01 16.64
CA ASN A 38 14.12 -22.42 18.05
C ASN A 38 13.55 -21.31 18.94
N ALA A 39 13.08 -21.73 20.12
CA ALA A 39 12.67 -20.78 21.14
C ALA A 39 13.87 -19.90 21.59
N PRO A 40 13.63 -18.62 21.95
CA PRO A 40 14.63 -17.78 22.57
C PRO A 40 15.20 -18.46 23.80
N PHE A 41 16.54 -18.47 23.93
CA PHE A 41 17.23 -19.13 25.04
C PHE A 41 16.93 -20.63 25.17
N HIS A 42 16.74 -21.36 24.06
CA HIS A 42 16.44 -22.81 24.07
C HIS A 42 17.50 -23.67 24.79
N ASP A 43 18.74 -23.17 24.89
CA ASP A 43 19.82 -23.83 25.64
C ASP A 43 19.73 -23.64 27.16
N TYR A 44 18.81 -22.79 27.64
CA TYR A 44 18.67 -22.47 29.05
C TYR A 44 17.50 -23.22 29.68
N PRO A 45 17.66 -23.74 30.91
CA PRO A 45 16.50 -24.10 31.73
C PRO A 45 15.59 -22.89 31.91
N ALA A 46 14.27 -23.12 32.00
CA ALA A 46 13.27 -22.06 32.04
C ALA A 46 13.57 -20.96 33.08
N ILE A 47 14.02 -21.33 34.28
CA ILE A 47 14.37 -20.37 35.32
C ILE A 47 15.58 -19.50 34.95
N LYS A 48 16.58 -20.06 34.27
CA LYS A 48 17.75 -19.30 33.78
C LYS A 48 17.34 -18.34 32.66
N ALA A 49 16.46 -18.76 31.76
CA ALA A 49 15.89 -17.88 30.73
C ALA A 49 15.10 -16.72 31.33
N THR A 50 14.32 -16.98 32.39
CA THR A 50 13.61 -15.92 33.13
C THR A 50 14.58 -14.89 33.70
N PHE A 51 15.64 -15.31 34.38
CA PHE A 51 16.64 -14.37 34.90
C PHE A 51 17.37 -13.62 33.79
N ALA A 52 17.74 -14.28 32.69
CA ALA A 52 18.37 -13.63 31.54
C ALA A 52 17.50 -12.48 30.99
N ILE A 53 16.19 -12.72 30.83
CA ILE A 53 15.24 -11.69 30.36
C ILE A 53 15.17 -10.52 31.34
N ILE A 54 15.07 -10.82 32.64
CA ILE A 54 15.02 -9.83 33.73
C ILE A 54 16.31 -8.97 33.79
N GLU A 55 17.47 -9.54 33.47
CA GLU A 55 18.73 -8.80 33.41
C GLU A 55 18.96 -8.05 32.09
N GLY A 56 17.96 -8.03 31.21
CA GLY A 56 18.04 -7.29 29.95
C GLY A 56 18.71 -8.05 28.81
N GLU A 57 19.05 -9.34 28.98
CA GLU A 57 19.56 -10.14 27.87
C GLU A 57 18.49 -10.33 26.80
N ARG A 58 18.93 -10.29 25.53
CA ARG A 58 18.08 -10.52 24.36
C ARG A 58 18.76 -11.50 23.41
N PRO A 59 18.00 -12.30 22.65
CA PRO A 59 18.57 -13.20 21.66
C PRO A 59 19.41 -12.45 20.63
N PRO A 60 20.62 -12.94 20.28
CA PRO A 60 21.48 -12.27 19.32
C PRO A 60 20.92 -12.33 17.88
N GLN A 61 21.25 -11.33 17.07
CA GLN A 61 20.86 -11.31 15.64
C GLN A 61 21.54 -12.44 14.84
N HIS A 62 22.82 -12.69 15.13
CA HIS A 62 23.69 -13.54 14.32
C HIS A 62 23.48 -15.04 14.51
N THR A 63 22.69 -15.47 15.50
CA THR A 63 22.41 -16.89 15.75
C THR A 63 21.18 -17.38 14.99
N THR A 64 20.40 -16.49 14.39
CA THR A 64 19.20 -16.86 13.63
C THR A 64 19.53 -17.80 12.46
N MET A 65 18.80 -18.92 12.34
CA MET A 65 18.94 -19.87 11.22
C MET A 65 18.67 -19.25 9.85
N HIS A 66 17.78 -18.26 9.79
CA HIS A 66 17.46 -17.50 8.59
C HIS A 66 17.87 -16.04 8.75
N PRO A 67 18.42 -15.39 7.70
CA PRO A 67 18.87 -14.01 7.78
C PRO A 67 17.74 -13.06 8.20
N LEU A 68 17.86 -12.50 9.41
CA LEU A 68 16.94 -11.49 9.90
C LEU A 68 17.28 -10.11 9.30
N PRO A 69 16.39 -9.50 8.48
CA PRO A 69 16.68 -8.23 7.82
C PRO A 69 16.95 -7.11 8.82
N LEU A 70 17.93 -6.26 8.53
CA LEU A 70 18.33 -5.13 9.41
C LEU A 70 17.15 -4.24 9.84
N PRO A 71 16.21 -3.84 8.96
CA PRO A 71 15.07 -3.01 9.38
C PRO A 71 14.19 -3.71 10.43
N LEU A 72 13.97 -5.02 10.26
CA LEU A 72 13.18 -5.81 11.20
C LEU A 72 13.94 -5.98 12.52
N TRP A 73 15.25 -6.23 12.47
CA TRP A 73 16.08 -6.28 13.68
C TRP A 73 16.05 -4.96 14.47
N SER A 74 16.17 -3.82 13.80
CA SER A 74 16.03 -2.50 14.44
C SER A 74 14.66 -2.33 15.10
N LEU A 75 13.61 -2.89 14.50
CA LEU A 75 12.25 -2.87 15.07
C LEU A 75 12.13 -3.74 16.31
N LEU A 76 12.70 -4.95 16.32
CA LEU A 76 12.71 -5.81 17.51
C LEU A 76 13.41 -5.14 18.70
N ASN A 77 14.52 -4.44 18.45
CA ASN A 77 15.22 -3.67 19.49
C ASN A 77 14.38 -2.54 20.11
N LEU A 78 13.44 -1.95 19.35
CA LEU A 78 12.48 -0.99 19.90
C LEU A 78 11.40 -1.67 20.75
N CYS A 79 11.02 -2.90 20.40
CA CYS A 79 10.06 -3.68 21.18
C CYS A 79 10.65 -4.21 22.49
N TRP A 80 11.97 -4.37 22.55
CA TRP A 80 12.72 -4.92 23.69
C TRP A 80 13.27 -3.87 24.66
N LYS A 81 12.86 -2.60 24.51
CA LYS A 81 13.21 -1.56 25.48
C LYS A 81 12.81 -1.99 26.89
N GLU A 82 13.71 -1.73 27.84
CA GLU A 82 13.56 -2.25 29.20
C GLU A 82 12.31 -1.69 29.87
N ARG A 83 12.19 -0.36 29.90
CA ARG A 83 11.00 0.31 30.43
C ARG A 83 9.82 0.15 29.45
N PRO A 84 8.65 -0.32 29.91
CA PRO A 84 7.48 -0.54 29.03
C PRO A 84 7.08 0.69 28.23
N ARG A 85 7.11 1.88 28.85
CA ARG A 85 6.77 3.16 28.22
C ARG A 85 7.69 3.58 27.06
N ASP A 86 8.91 3.03 26.99
CA ASP A 86 9.87 3.33 25.93
C ASP A 86 9.74 2.35 24.76
N ARG A 87 8.92 1.30 24.91
CA ARG A 87 8.63 0.35 23.84
C ARG A 87 7.72 0.99 22.82
N LEU A 88 7.84 0.50 21.59
CA LEU A 88 6.97 0.92 20.50
C LEU A 88 5.51 0.60 20.83
N SER A 89 4.59 1.54 20.54
CA SER A 89 3.16 1.28 20.69
C SER A 89 2.67 0.23 19.69
N SER A 90 1.60 -0.49 20.02
CA SER A 90 1.01 -1.48 19.10
C SER A 90 0.62 -0.87 17.72
N PRO A 91 -0.03 0.32 17.66
CA PRO A 91 -0.29 0.99 16.38
C PRO A 91 0.99 1.31 15.58
N ASP A 92 2.03 1.85 16.22
CA ASP A 92 3.28 2.19 15.52
C ASP A 92 4.02 0.94 15.05
N LEU A 93 4.01 -0.12 15.85
CA LEU A 93 4.56 -1.43 15.48
C LEU A 93 3.87 -1.98 14.25
N TYR A 94 2.54 -1.98 14.23
CA TYR A 94 1.75 -2.40 13.08
C TYR A 94 2.08 -1.58 11.84
N LEU A 95 2.12 -0.24 11.94
CA LEU A 95 2.45 0.63 10.81
C LEU A 95 3.85 0.34 10.25
N ARG A 96 4.85 0.18 11.10
CA ARG A 96 6.22 -0.14 10.67
C ARG A 96 6.33 -1.51 10.03
N LEU A 97 5.71 -2.54 10.62
CA LEU A 97 5.66 -3.88 10.01
C LEU A 97 4.93 -3.85 8.67
N ARG A 98 3.80 -3.14 8.60
CA ARG A 98 3.06 -2.96 7.36
C ARG A 98 3.93 -2.30 6.29
N CYS A 99 4.70 -1.26 6.61
CA CYS A 99 5.59 -0.64 5.64
C CYS A 99 6.74 -1.58 5.20
N MET A 100 7.24 -2.45 6.08
CA MET A 100 8.29 -3.42 5.74
C MET A 100 7.80 -4.59 4.87
N PHE A 101 6.59 -5.07 5.14
CA PHE A 101 6.01 -6.26 4.54
C PHE A 101 4.84 -5.99 3.60
N GLN A 102 4.53 -4.71 3.35
CA GLN A 102 3.74 -4.32 2.20
C GLN A 102 4.32 -5.05 1.00
N PRO A 103 3.48 -5.64 0.13
CA PRO A 103 3.94 -6.22 -1.10
C PRO A 103 4.56 -5.11 -1.95
N VAL A 104 5.85 -4.83 -1.74
CA VAL A 104 6.74 -4.37 -2.79
C VAL A 104 6.66 -5.51 -3.78
N ASN A 105 5.95 -5.28 -4.88
CA ASN A 105 5.74 -6.23 -5.96
C ASN A 105 7.06 -6.99 -6.23
N ARG A 106 7.23 -8.18 -5.63
CA ARG A 106 8.49 -8.93 -5.65
C ARG A 106 8.53 -9.73 -6.95
N LEU A 107 8.63 -9.00 -8.04
CA LEU A 107 9.32 -9.46 -9.23
C LEU A 107 10.55 -8.59 -9.33
N ARG A 108 11.73 -9.21 -9.24
CA ARG A 108 12.98 -8.61 -9.69
C ARG A 108 12.88 -8.36 -11.19
N THR A 109 12.18 -7.31 -11.57
CA THR A 109 12.44 -6.57 -12.80
C THR A 109 13.28 -5.38 -12.38
N SER A 110 14.41 -5.13 -13.05
CA SER A 110 15.25 -3.94 -12.87
C SER A 110 14.54 -2.62 -13.19
N LEU A 111 13.23 -2.66 -13.40
CA LEU A 111 12.35 -1.56 -13.74
C LEU A 111 11.39 -1.33 -12.57
N PRO A 112 11.11 -0.07 -12.20
CA PRO A 112 10.07 0.25 -11.22
C PRO A 112 8.77 -0.47 -11.55
N PRO A 113 8.04 -1.02 -10.56
CA PRO A 113 6.78 -1.66 -10.82
C PRO A 113 5.83 -0.66 -11.49
N THR A 114 5.11 -1.12 -12.51
CA THR A 114 4.07 -0.31 -13.16
C THR A 114 2.71 -0.59 -12.54
N VAL A 115 1.74 0.32 -12.71
CA VAL A 115 0.33 0.06 -12.36
C VAL A 115 -0.15 -1.25 -12.99
N ARG A 116 0.24 -1.54 -14.23
CA ARG A 116 -0.12 -2.78 -14.92
C ARG A 116 0.48 -4.02 -14.25
N ASN A 117 1.75 -3.95 -13.83
CA ASN A 117 2.41 -5.05 -13.10
C ASN A 117 1.83 -5.26 -11.71
N LEU A 118 1.35 -4.20 -11.06
CA LEU A 118 0.68 -4.29 -9.76
C LEU A 118 -0.73 -4.86 -9.91
N ALA A 119 -1.47 -4.38 -10.91
CA ALA A 119 -2.81 -4.84 -11.22
C ALA A 119 -2.85 -6.30 -11.72
N SER A 120 -1.75 -6.83 -12.27
CA SER A 120 -1.72 -8.18 -12.84
C SER A 120 -1.89 -9.30 -11.81
N VAL A 121 -1.74 -8.99 -10.53
CA VAL A 121 -1.94 -9.95 -9.43
C VAL A 121 -3.43 -10.16 -9.11
N TYR A 122 -4.30 -9.26 -9.60
CA TYR A 122 -5.73 -9.29 -9.37
C TYR A 122 -6.50 -9.78 -10.59
N THR A 123 -7.75 -10.20 -10.39
CA THR A 123 -8.63 -10.64 -11.48
C THR A 123 -8.98 -9.48 -12.41
N GLY A 124 -9.17 -9.74 -13.71
CA GLY A 124 -9.59 -8.72 -14.67
C GLY A 124 -8.46 -7.99 -15.40
N VAL A 125 -7.23 -8.51 -15.38
CA VAL A 125 -6.06 -7.94 -16.08
C VAL A 125 -6.30 -7.78 -17.58
N GLU A 126 -7.02 -8.74 -18.17
CA GLU A 126 -7.41 -8.78 -19.57
C GLU A 126 -8.38 -7.66 -19.99
N ARG A 127 -8.96 -6.96 -19.01
CA ARG A 127 -9.88 -5.83 -19.17
C ARG A 127 -9.25 -4.48 -18.86
N LEU A 128 -7.95 -4.44 -18.56
CA LEU A 128 -7.23 -3.17 -18.46
C LEU A 128 -7.28 -2.45 -19.81
N VAL A 129 -7.68 -1.18 -19.78
CA VAL A 129 -7.75 -0.34 -20.97
C VAL A 129 -6.35 -0.23 -21.57
N PRO A 130 -6.14 -0.63 -22.84
CA PRO A 130 -4.87 -0.44 -23.52
C PRO A 130 -4.60 1.05 -23.63
N GLN A 131 -3.47 1.49 -23.07
CA GLN A 131 -3.06 2.88 -23.16
C GLN A 131 -1.64 2.96 -23.70
N ILE A 132 -1.42 3.88 -24.63
CA ILE A 132 -0.08 4.27 -25.05
C ILE A 132 0.56 4.98 -23.85
N ILE A 133 1.69 4.45 -23.38
CA ILE A 133 2.43 5.07 -22.27
C ILE A 133 2.98 6.41 -22.76
N TYR A 134 2.59 7.50 -22.08
CA TYR A 134 3.08 8.81 -22.40
C TYR A 134 4.60 8.88 -22.21
N ARG A 135 5.30 9.35 -23.24
CA ARG A 135 6.73 9.65 -23.17
C ARG A 135 6.91 11.17 -23.08
N PRO A 136 7.34 11.72 -21.94
CA PRO A 136 7.56 13.16 -21.81
C PRO A 136 8.66 13.64 -22.79
N PRO A 137 8.61 14.91 -23.23
CA PRO A 137 9.70 15.53 -23.97
C PRO A 137 11.04 15.38 -23.23
N LYS A 138 12.15 15.22 -23.96
CA LYS A 138 13.49 14.98 -23.39
C LYS A 138 13.89 15.95 -22.27
N ALA A 139 13.45 17.21 -22.33
CA ALA A 139 13.72 18.22 -21.30
C ALA A 139 13.06 17.94 -19.93
N ARG A 140 11.97 17.15 -19.90
CA ARG A 140 11.27 16.71 -18.69
C ARG A 140 11.65 15.28 -18.26
N GLN A 141 12.56 14.62 -18.97
CA GLN A 141 13.06 13.27 -18.65
C GLN A 141 14.15 13.25 -17.56
N LEU A 142 14.53 14.41 -17.00
CA LEU A 142 15.56 14.48 -15.96
C LEU A 142 14.99 14.17 -14.58
N ALA A 143 15.72 13.27 -13.89
CA ALA A 143 15.41 12.57 -12.64
C ALA A 143 14.26 11.57 -12.80
N GLY A 144 14.63 10.29 -12.97
CA GLY A 144 13.69 9.19 -12.78
C GLY A 144 12.91 9.42 -11.50
N THR A 145 11.59 9.48 -11.61
CA THR A 145 10.74 9.69 -10.45
C THR A 145 10.91 8.49 -9.53
N ASN A 146 11.46 8.69 -8.33
CA ASN A 146 11.42 7.69 -7.26
C ASN A 146 9.98 7.47 -6.72
N ALA A 147 8.99 8.19 -7.26
CA ALA A 147 7.59 7.98 -6.95
C ALA A 147 7.14 6.58 -7.39
N SER A 148 6.49 5.88 -6.47
CA SER A 148 5.85 4.60 -6.76
C SER A 148 4.46 4.83 -7.37
N PRO A 149 3.94 3.88 -8.16
CA PRO A 149 2.56 3.95 -8.63
C PRO A 149 1.56 4.06 -7.48
N ILE A 150 0.49 4.81 -7.73
CA ILE A 150 -0.65 4.94 -6.82
C ILE A 150 -1.68 3.90 -7.25
N MET A 151 -2.16 3.07 -6.32
CA MET A 151 -3.16 2.02 -6.59
C MET A 151 -4.44 2.31 -5.81
N PHE A 152 -5.59 2.27 -6.47
CA PHE A 152 -6.90 2.39 -5.82
C PHE A 152 -7.35 1.01 -5.36
N ASN A 153 -6.88 0.60 -4.19
CA ASN A 153 -7.19 -0.70 -3.62
C ASN A 153 -8.62 -0.73 -3.07
N VAL A 154 -9.33 -1.82 -3.32
CA VAL A 154 -10.70 -2.01 -2.83
C VAL A 154 -10.77 -3.17 -1.84
N LEU A 155 -11.75 -3.15 -0.95
CA LEU A 155 -12.03 -4.24 -0.03
C LEU A 155 -12.54 -5.48 -0.79
N GLY A 156 -12.06 -6.67 -0.41
CA GLY A 156 -12.47 -7.94 -0.98
C GLY A 156 -11.56 -8.50 -2.10
N GLN A 157 -12.02 -9.56 -2.75
CA GLN A 157 -11.20 -10.37 -3.68
C GLN A 157 -10.85 -9.69 -5.01
N ARG A 158 -11.47 -8.54 -5.32
CA ARG A 158 -11.19 -7.76 -6.54
C ARG A 158 -9.83 -7.05 -6.48
N GLY A 159 -9.35 -6.76 -5.27
CA GLY A 159 -8.02 -6.19 -5.01
C GLY A 159 -7.89 -4.70 -5.28
N CYS A 160 -8.10 -4.26 -6.52
CA CYS A 160 -8.01 -2.85 -6.93
C CYS A 160 -9.07 -2.48 -7.97
N GLY A 161 -9.32 -1.18 -8.15
CA GLY A 161 -10.26 -0.64 -9.13
C GLY A 161 -11.55 -0.13 -8.49
N ILE A 162 -11.63 1.17 -8.20
CA ILE A 162 -12.88 1.81 -7.77
C ILE A 162 -13.72 2.20 -8.99
N ASN A 163 -15.02 1.96 -8.97
CA ASN A 163 -15.90 2.36 -10.06
C ASN A 163 -15.95 3.90 -10.19
N CYS A 164 -15.77 4.40 -11.40
CA CYS A 164 -15.71 5.85 -11.65
C CYS A 164 -17.04 6.54 -11.37
N LEU A 165 -18.18 5.90 -11.67
CA LEU A 165 -19.49 6.46 -11.34
C LEU A 165 -19.73 6.49 -9.83
N ASP A 166 -19.29 5.45 -9.11
CA ASP A 166 -19.36 5.43 -7.64
C ASP A 166 -18.51 6.54 -7.03
N ALA A 167 -17.27 6.69 -7.49
CA ALA A 167 -16.36 7.75 -7.03
C ALA A 167 -16.89 9.15 -7.34
N LEU A 168 -17.53 9.34 -8.50
CA LEU A 168 -18.15 10.61 -8.87
C LEU A 168 -19.33 10.97 -7.97
N ASN A 169 -20.10 9.96 -7.53
CA ASN A 169 -21.23 10.13 -6.62
C ASN A 169 -20.84 10.00 -5.14
N GLU A 170 -19.55 10.17 -4.83
CA GLU A 170 -19.01 10.13 -3.47
C GLU A 170 -19.25 8.81 -2.71
N ARG A 171 -19.39 7.70 -3.43
CA ARG A 171 -19.58 6.35 -2.86
C ARG A 171 -18.24 5.63 -2.74
N PHE A 172 -17.60 5.74 -1.57
CA PHE A 172 -16.26 5.19 -1.31
C PHE A 172 -16.22 3.99 -0.36
N SER A 173 -17.36 3.34 -0.07
CA SER A 173 -17.43 2.23 0.90
C SER A 173 -16.50 1.06 0.58
N GLU A 174 -16.19 0.83 -0.70
CA GLU A 174 -15.26 -0.21 -1.13
C GLU A 174 -13.80 0.24 -1.13
N LEU A 175 -13.50 1.54 -1.09
CA LEU A 175 -12.13 2.08 -1.24
C LEU A 175 -11.35 1.96 0.07
N GLN A 176 -10.19 1.32 0.03
CA GLN A 176 -9.30 1.27 1.19
C GLN A 176 -8.70 2.65 1.47
N ASN A 177 -8.61 3.01 2.75
CA ASN A 177 -7.97 4.24 3.21
C ASN A 177 -8.55 5.51 2.56
N SER A 178 -9.86 5.53 2.26
CA SER A 178 -10.53 6.63 1.53
C SER A 178 -10.26 8.01 2.13
N ASN A 179 -10.14 8.09 3.46
CA ASN A 179 -9.96 9.34 4.21
C ASN A 179 -8.49 9.67 4.50
N ASP A 180 -7.55 8.77 4.17
CA ASP A 180 -6.14 9.01 4.39
C ASP A 180 -5.63 10.08 3.42
N ILE A 181 -4.78 10.97 3.91
CA ILE A 181 -4.16 12.02 3.09
C ILE A 181 -3.11 11.37 2.19
N ILE A 182 -3.12 11.76 0.92
CA ILE A 182 -2.13 11.31 -0.04
C ILE A 182 -0.85 12.12 0.18
N GLU A 183 0.26 11.45 0.50
CA GLU A 183 1.60 12.02 0.53
C GLU A 183 2.11 12.29 -0.90
N CYS A 184 1.49 13.23 -1.62
CA CYS A 184 1.93 13.66 -2.95
C CYS A 184 2.52 15.07 -2.92
N TYR A 185 3.69 15.23 -3.53
CA TYR A 185 4.35 16.52 -3.75
C TYR A 185 3.40 17.45 -4.53
N GLY A 186 3.03 18.59 -3.95
CA GLY A 186 1.94 19.45 -4.39
C GLY A 186 1.82 19.64 -5.92
N CYS A 187 0.60 19.37 -6.43
CA CYS A 187 0.15 19.32 -7.83
C CYS A 187 0.69 18.16 -8.71
N MET A 188 -0.26 17.46 -9.35
CA MET A 188 -0.05 16.32 -10.24
C MET A 188 -0.82 16.51 -11.55
N ALA A 189 -0.16 16.71 -12.67
CA ALA A 189 -0.80 16.65 -13.98
C ALA A 189 -1.22 15.21 -14.31
N LEU A 190 -2.49 15.01 -14.68
CA LEU A 190 -3.05 13.70 -14.96
C LEU A 190 -3.27 13.51 -16.47
N ARG A 191 -2.86 12.36 -16.98
CA ARG A 191 -2.94 12.04 -18.41
C ARG A 191 -3.93 10.91 -18.62
N ILE A 192 -5.00 11.23 -19.33
CA ILE A 192 -6.06 10.31 -19.74
C ILE A 192 -5.92 10.18 -21.26
N MET A 193 -4.98 9.34 -21.70
CA MET A 193 -4.63 9.24 -23.12
C MET A 193 -5.86 8.86 -23.98
N PRO A 194 -5.97 9.43 -25.20
CA PRO A 194 -4.99 10.28 -25.88
C PRO A 194 -4.93 11.77 -25.47
N TRP A 195 -5.57 12.18 -24.37
CA TRP A 195 -5.64 13.59 -23.96
C TRP A 195 -5.01 13.85 -22.57
N SER A 196 -4.53 15.07 -22.32
CA SER A 196 -3.81 15.41 -21.08
C SER A 196 -4.49 16.60 -20.41
N VAL A 197 -4.89 16.44 -19.14
CA VAL A 197 -5.50 17.50 -18.33
C VAL A 197 -4.72 17.67 -17.04
N SER A 198 -4.18 18.86 -16.81
CA SER A 198 -3.44 19.15 -15.58
C SER A 198 -4.40 19.39 -14.42
N ILE A 199 -4.50 18.46 -13.48
CA ILE A 199 -5.34 18.58 -12.30
C ILE A 199 -4.48 19.07 -11.13
N HIS A 200 -4.90 20.12 -10.44
CA HIS A 200 -4.16 20.66 -9.31
C HIS A 200 -4.76 20.14 -8.01
N PHE A 201 -3.91 19.59 -7.15
CA PHE A 201 -4.28 19.08 -5.83
C PHE A 201 -3.62 19.93 -4.74
N HIS A 202 -4.37 20.17 -3.67
CA HIS A 202 -3.92 20.95 -2.52
C HIS A 202 -3.38 20.02 -1.43
N SER A 203 -2.58 20.57 -0.51
CA SER A 203 -2.18 19.86 0.72
C SER A 203 -3.42 19.37 1.47
N GLY A 204 -3.48 18.08 1.79
CA GLY A 204 -4.63 17.47 2.47
C GLY A 204 -5.62 16.75 1.55
N THR A 205 -5.32 16.58 0.26
CA THR A 205 -6.15 15.76 -0.64
C THR A 205 -6.18 14.30 -0.15
N THR A 206 -7.38 13.76 0.07
CA THR A 206 -7.60 12.37 0.45
C THR A 206 -7.64 11.42 -0.76
N TRP A 207 -7.59 10.11 -0.52
CA TRP A 207 -7.81 9.10 -1.57
C TRP A 207 -9.19 9.23 -2.25
N ALA A 208 -10.22 9.54 -1.47
CA ALA A 208 -11.56 9.83 -1.98
C ALA A 208 -11.57 11.08 -2.88
N ASP A 209 -10.95 12.18 -2.45
CA ASP A 209 -10.86 13.41 -3.24
C ASP A 209 -10.16 13.18 -4.58
N LEU A 210 -9.09 12.40 -4.58
CA LEU A 210 -8.37 12.06 -5.79
C LEU A 210 -9.23 11.21 -6.72
N ALA A 211 -9.86 10.15 -6.21
CA ALA A 211 -10.73 9.27 -7.01
C ALA A 211 -11.91 10.03 -7.62
N MET A 212 -12.55 10.90 -6.82
CA MET A 212 -13.64 11.77 -7.25
C MET A 212 -13.20 12.71 -8.37
N ARG A 213 -12.09 13.45 -8.20
CA ARG A 213 -11.61 14.39 -9.22
C ARG A 213 -11.24 13.67 -10.49
N VAL A 214 -10.49 12.58 -10.42
CA VAL A 214 -10.14 11.78 -11.61
C VAL A 214 -11.41 11.35 -12.35
N SER A 215 -12.42 10.89 -11.62
CA SER A 215 -13.70 10.44 -12.21
C SER A 215 -14.52 11.59 -12.80
N SER A 216 -14.55 12.75 -12.16
CA SER A 216 -15.20 13.96 -12.67
C SER A 216 -14.58 14.42 -13.98
N TYR A 217 -13.25 14.51 -14.05
CA TYR A 217 -12.56 14.84 -15.30
C TYR A 217 -12.75 13.77 -16.37
N THR A 218 -12.84 12.49 -15.97
CA THR A 218 -13.17 11.39 -16.89
C THR A 218 -14.57 11.55 -17.45
N GLN A 219 -15.57 11.94 -16.65
CA GLN A 219 -16.94 12.21 -17.10
C GLN A 219 -16.98 13.36 -18.10
N THR A 220 -16.43 14.53 -17.76
CA THR A 220 -16.34 15.68 -18.68
C THR A 220 -15.67 15.29 -20.00
N PHE A 221 -14.59 14.50 -19.90
CA PHE A 221 -13.91 13.98 -21.07
C PHE A 221 -14.79 13.06 -21.93
N LEU A 222 -15.52 12.13 -21.33
CA LEU A 222 -16.43 11.23 -22.04
C LEU A 222 -17.54 12.01 -22.76
N ASP A 223 -18.09 13.04 -22.10
CA ASP A 223 -19.14 13.90 -22.66
C ASP A 223 -18.64 14.73 -23.86
N GLU A 224 -17.43 15.26 -23.78
CA GLU A 224 -16.78 15.99 -24.90
C GLU A 224 -16.37 15.05 -26.06
N SER A 225 -16.18 13.75 -25.77
CA SER A 225 -15.58 12.77 -26.68
C SER A 225 -16.56 11.81 -27.32
N LEU A 226 -17.87 12.03 -27.15
CA LEU A 226 -18.97 11.20 -27.69
C LEU A 226 -18.94 10.95 -29.21
N THR A 227 -17.97 11.49 -29.94
CA THR A 227 -17.76 11.34 -31.39
C THR A 227 -16.43 10.71 -31.81
N LYS A 228 -15.56 10.23 -30.89
CA LYS A 228 -14.19 9.76 -31.23
C LYS A 228 -13.86 8.32 -30.79
N TYR A 229 -13.13 7.60 -31.65
CA TYR A 229 -12.67 6.21 -31.43
C TYR A 229 -11.34 6.17 -30.66
N LEU A 230 -11.20 5.33 -29.62
CA LEU A 230 -9.93 5.15 -28.88
C LEU A 230 -8.93 4.21 -29.57
N GLY A 231 -9.36 3.50 -30.62
CA GLY A 231 -8.51 2.59 -31.40
C GLY A 231 -9.29 1.89 -32.51
N PRO A 232 -8.61 1.07 -33.33
CA PRO A 232 -9.23 0.29 -34.40
C PRO A 232 -10.08 -0.88 -33.88
N ASP A 233 -9.90 -1.27 -32.62
CA ASP A 233 -10.60 -2.37 -31.96
C ASP A 233 -11.93 -1.89 -31.36
N THR A 234 -13.05 -2.43 -31.85
CA THR A 234 -14.42 -1.96 -31.56
C THR A 234 -14.83 -2.15 -30.10
N ARG A 235 -14.10 -2.95 -29.32
CA ARG A 235 -14.36 -3.18 -27.89
C ARG A 235 -13.98 -2.01 -26.98
N TRP A 236 -13.20 -1.04 -27.47
CA TRP A 236 -12.76 0.14 -26.71
C TRP A 236 -13.44 1.43 -27.20
N ARG A 237 -14.71 1.34 -27.60
CA ARG A 237 -15.49 2.51 -28.04
C ARG A 237 -16.02 3.27 -26.83
N LEU A 238 -16.03 4.61 -26.90
CA LEU A 238 -16.60 5.48 -25.89
C LEU A 238 -17.99 6.00 -26.34
N GLY A 239 -18.88 6.22 -25.38
CA GLY A 239 -20.18 6.88 -25.59
C GLY A 239 -21.41 5.95 -25.53
N PRO A 240 -22.63 6.47 -25.80
CA PRO A 240 -23.87 5.71 -25.79
C PRO A 240 -23.81 4.45 -26.66
N GLY A 241 -24.12 3.29 -26.08
CA GLY A 241 -23.99 1.98 -26.76
C GLY A 241 -22.56 1.41 -26.76
N ALA A 242 -21.65 2.01 -25.98
CA ALA A 242 -20.28 1.58 -25.78
C ALA A 242 -19.83 1.81 -24.32
N ILE A 243 -18.53 2.01 -24.06
CA ILE A 243 -17.99 2.24 -22.70
C ILE A 243 -18.41 3.64 -22.23
N THR A 244 -19.09 3.66 -21.09
CA THR A 244 -19.47 4.87 -20.34
C THR A 244 -18.69 4.95 -19.02
N LEU A 245 -18.91 6.01 -18.23
CA LEU A 245 -18.30 6.14 -16.91
C LEU A 245 -18.71 4.98 -15.97
N PHE A 246 -19.93 4.45 -16.14
CA PHE A 246 -20.42 3.30 -15.37
C PHE A 246 -19.56 2.05 -15.57
N ASP A 247 -19.04 1.87 -16.78
CA ASP A 247 -18.25 0.70 -17.17
C ASP A 247 -16.79 0.82 -16.75
N LEU A 248 -16.35 1.99 -16.28
CA LEU A 248 -14.94 2.24 -15.93
C LEU A 248 -14.67 2.05 -14.44
N GLU A 249 -13.56 1.35 -14.16
CA GLU A 249 -12.92 1.29 -12.86
C GLU A 249 -11.56 2.00 -12.93
N LEU A 250 -11.33 2.92 -12.02
CA LEU A 250 -10.07 3.61 -11.80
C LEU A 250 -9.12 2.69 -11.02
N VAL A 251 -8.08 2.19 -11.69
CA VAL A 251 -7.16 1.16 -11.15
C VAL A 251 -5.99 1.80 -10.41
N GLY A 252 -5.35 2.79 -11.04
CA GLY A 252 -4.15 3.41 -10.48
C GLY A 252 -3.58 4.53 -11.34
N LEU A 253 -2.59 5.21 -10.79
CA LEU A 253 -1.83 6.28 -11.44
C LEU A 253 -0.37 5.88 -11.58
N GLN A 254 0.14 5.92 -12.80
CA GLN A 254 1.52 5.62 -13.13
C GLN A 254 2.33 6.92 -13.20
N PRO A 255 3.40 7.09 -12.41
CA PRO A 255 4.29 8.23 -12.59
C PRO A 255 5.01 8.07 -13.94
N VAL A 256 4.98 9.13 -14.75
CA VAL A 256 5.63 9.19 -16.07
C VAL A 256 6.67 10.30 -16.18
N ALA A 257 6.55 11.36 -15.38
CA ALA A 257 7.59 12.37 -15.15
C ALA A 257 7.35 13.07 -13.80
N VAL A 258 8.25 13.98 -13.42
CA VAL A 258 8.05 14.81 -12.21
C VAL A 258 6.69 15.54 -12.31
N ARG A 259 5.78 15.23 -11.37
CA ARG A 259 4.40 15.73 -11.32
C ARG A 259 3.51 15.32 -12.50
N ASP A 260 3.97 14.50 -13.46
CA ASP A 260 3.14 13.96 -14.54
C ASP A 260 2.79 12.51 -14.24
N TRP A 261 1.50 12.21 -14.21
CA TRP A 261 0.95 10.90 -13.88
C TRP A 261 -0.04 10.45 -14.94
N GLN A 262 -0.02 9.18 -15.31
CA GLN A 262 -0.93 8.58 -16.27
C GLN A 262 -1.99 7.74 -15.56
N VAL A 263 -3.25 7.96 -15.90
CA VAL A 263 -4.39 7.29 -15.28
C VAL A 263 -4.65 5.96 -15.98
N HIS A 264 -4.72 4.86 -15.22
CA HIS A 264 -5.06 3.55 -15.75
C HIS A 264 -6.48 3.13 -15.35
N PHE A 265 -7.23 2.63 -16.34
CA PHE A 265 -8.59 2.14 -16.16
C PHE A 265 -8.70 0.65 -16.46
N ARG A 266 -9.74 0.03 -15.89
CA ARG A 266 -10.24 -1.30 -16.25
C ARG A 266 -11.71 -1.18 -16.62
N VAL A 267 -12.16 -1.97 -17.59
CA VAL A 267 -13.58 -2.05 -17.96
C VAL A 267 -14.27 -3.15 -17.14
N ARG A 268 -15.38 -2.82 -16.46
CA ARG A 268 -16.31 -3.80 -15.90
C ARG A 268 -16.90 -4.61 -17.05
N GLN A 269 -17.19 -5.90 -16.83
CA GLN A 269 -17.64 -6.78 -17.91
C GLN A 269 -18.74 -6.12 -18.74
N VAL A 270 -18.50 -6.00 -20.06
CA VAL A 270 -19.56 -5.72 -21.01
C VAL A 270 -20.42 -6.97 -21.03
N VAL A 271 -21.67 -6.88 -20.58
CA VAL A 271 -22.67 -7.91 -20.84
C VAL A 271 -22.61 -8.18 -22.35
N PRO A 272 -22.41 -9.44 -22.82
CA PRO A 272 -22.42 -9.69 -24.25
C PRO A 272 -23.77 -9.20 -24.77
N LEU A 273 -23.75 -8.26 -25.72
CA LEU A 273 -24.95 -7.97 -26.50
C LEU A 273 -25.42 -9.31 -27.03
N ALA A 274 -26.61 -9.73 -26.59
CA ALA A 274 -27.26 -10.93 -27.07
C ALA A 274 -27.27 -10.87 -28.61
N ALA A 275 -26.81 -11.96 -29.22
CA ALA A 275 -26.79 -12.15 -30.67
C ALA A 275 -28.19 -12.06 -31.28
#